data_AF-A0A6P7TPZ9-F1
#
_entry.id   AF-A0A6P7TPZ9-F1
#
_cell.length_a   1.000
_cell.length_b   1.000
_cell.length_c   1.000
_cell.angle_alpha   90.00
_cell.angle_beta   90.00
_cell.angle_gamma   90.00
#
_symmetry.space_group_name_H-M   'P 1'
#
loop_
_entity.id
_entity.type
_entity.pdbx_description
1 polymer ?
#
loop_
_entity_poly.entity_id
_entity_poly.type
_entity_poly.pdbx_seq_one_letter_code
_entity_poly.pdbx_strand_id
1 'polypeptide(L)'
;MSSLSSLQINKPIDFSGRTPLMFASEVGADRRIIEILIKAGAKLGAKNRLGRTALHLAVFWKHLQAVELLLSRGSNVNEKTNRGYTPLHLAANSSLEWTDGVKAIMNQSAVEVNPRNVYG
;
A
#
# COMPACT_ATOMS: atom_id res chain seq x y z
N MET A 1 -16.90 5.79 -26.54
CA MET A 1 -16.10 5.93 -25.31
C MET A 1 -15.45 4.58 -25.05
N SER A 2 -14.21 4.40 -25.49
CA SER A 2 -13.44 3.17 -25.24
C SER A 2 -13.29 3.00 -23.73
N SER A 3 -13.91 1.97 -23.17
CA SER A 3 -13.90 1.74 -21.74
C SER A 3 -12.45 1.57 -21.27
N LEU A 4 -12.06 2.33 -20.25
CA LEU A 4 -10.79 2.18 -19.53
C LEU A 4 -10.57 0.76 -18.99
N SER A 5 -11.58 -0.13 -19.07
CA SER A 5 -11.46 -1.57 -18.85
C SER A 5 -10.50 -2.29 -19.82
N SER A 6 -10.07 -1.65 -20.91
CA SER A 6 -9.00 -2.17 -21.78
C SER A 6 -7.60 -1.94 -21.23
N LEU A 7 -7.40 -0.99 -20.30
CA LEU A 7 -6.15 -0.87 -19.58
C LEU A 7 -6.09 -2.01 -18.58
N GLN A 8 -5.12 -2.89 -18.77
CA GLN A 8 -4.79 -3.99 -17.87
C GLN A 8 -4.17 -3.47 -16.56
N ILE A 9 -4.79 -2.46 -15.92
CA ILE A 9 -4.29 -1.65 -14.81
C ILE A 9 -4.01 -2.46 -13.53
N ASN A 10 -4.56 -3.68 -13.46
CA ASN A 10 -4.38 -4.60 -12.36
C ASN A 10 -3.48 -5.78 -12.71
N LYS A 11 -2.99 -5.89 -13.95
CA LYS A 11 -2.05 -6.95 -14.30
C LYS A 11 -0.67 -6.65 -13.72
N PRO A 12 0.08 -7.69 -13.32
CA PRO A 12 1.48 -7.55 -12.98
C PRO A 12 2.28 -6.91 -14.12
N ILE A 13 3.14 -5.95 -13.78
CA ILE A 13 4.08 -5.32 -14.70
C ILE A 13 5.49 -5.92 -14.63
N ASP A 14 5.72 -6.83 -13.67
CA ASP A 14 7.02 -7.51 -13.50
C ASP A 14 6.88 -8.90 -12.88
N PHE A 15 8.03 -9.59 -12.75
CA PHE A 15 8.12 -10.93 -12.18
C PHE A 15 7.78 -10.99 -10.69
N SER A 16 7.83 -9.87 -9.96
CA SER A 16 7.48 -9.82 -8.53
C SER A 16 5.97 -9.77 -8.29
N GLY A 17 5.17 -9.59 -9.36
CA GLY A 17 3.72 -9.50 -9.28
C GLY A 17 3.20 -8.09 -9.00
N ARG A 18 4.03 -7.05 -9.14
CA ARG A 18 3.60 -5.67 -8.85
C ARG A 18 2.62 -5.17 -9.89
N THR A 19 1.56 -4.50 -9.46
CA THR A 19 0.69 -3.71 -10.34
C THR A 19 1.28 -2.31 -10.56
N PRO A 20 0.79 -1.53 -11.55
CA PRO A 20 1.16 -0.12 -11.71
C PRO A 20 0.99 0.71 -10.43
N LEU A 21 -0.09 0.47 -9.66
CA LEU A 21 -0.33 1.16 -8.39
C LEU A 21 0.72 0.81 -7.34
N MET A 22 1.11 -0.46 -7.26
CA MET A 22 2.17 -0.91 -6.36
C MET A 22 3.50 -0.25 -6.68
N PHE A 23 3.88 -0.21 -7.97
CA PHE A 23 5.10 0.44 -8.41
C PHE A 23 5.10 1.94 -8.11
N ALA A 24 4.02 2.65 -8.43
CA ALA A 24 3.88 4.07 -8.12
C ALA A 24 3.98 4.36 -6.60
N SER A 25 3.41 3.47 -5.78
CA SER A 25 3.47 3.58 -4.31
C SER A 25 4.86 3.28 -3.76
N GLU A 26 5.59 2.38 -4.41
CA GLU A 26 6.95 1.98 -4.04
C GLU A 26 8.00 3.05 -4.33
N VAL A 27 7.89 3.75 -5.46
CA VAL A 27 8.85 4.80 -5.85
C VAL A 27 8.49 6.18 -5.33
N GLY A 28 7.35 6.31 -4.62
CA GLY A 28 6.86 7.58 -4.11
C GLY A 28 6.44 8.54 -5.22
N ALA A 29 5.75 8.03 -6.25
CA ALA A 29 5.28 8.84 -7.37
C ALA A 29 4.38 10.01 -6.92
N ASP A 30 4.31 11.06 -7.74
CA ASP A 30 3.43 12.21 -7.52
C ASP A 30 2.00 11.75 -7.20
N ARG A 31 1.38 12.39 -6.20
CA ARG A 31 0.01 12.14 -5.73
C ARG A 31 -0.98 12.01 -6.90
N ARG A 32 -0.86 12.85 -7.93
CA ARG A 32 -1.73 12.85 -9.12
C ARG A 32 -1.64 11.55 -9.92
N ILE A 33 -0.45 10.95 -10.03
CA ILE A 33 -0.26 9.68 -10.73
C ILE A 33 -1.02 8.58 -9.97
N ILE A 34 -0.85 8.50 -8.65
CA ILE A 34 -1.55 7.52 -7.81
C ILE A 34 -3.07 7.73 -7.92
N GLU A 35 -3.55 8.97 -7.90
CA GLU A 35 -4.97 9.28 -8.10
C GLU A 35 -5.52 8.84 -9.46
N ILE A 36 -4.77 9.06 -10.53
CA ILE A 36 -5.14 8.62 -11.88
C ILE A 36 -5.27 7.10 -11.93
N LEU A 37 -4.31 6.37 -11.36
CA LEU A 37 -4.34 4.91 -11.32
C LEU A 37 -5.56 4.39 -10.54
N ILE A 38 -5.88 5.00 -9.39
CA ILE A 38 -7.05 4.65 -8.59
C ILE A 38 -8.34 4.95 -9.36
N LYS A 39 -8.46 6.13 -9.98
CA LYS A 39 -9.63 6.50 -10.81
C LYS A 39 -9.79 5.61 -12.04
N ALA A 40 -8.68 5.08 -12.57
CA ALA A 40 -8.68 4.10 -13.66
C ALA A 40 -9.04 2.67 -13.21
N GLY A 41 -9.34 2.44 -11.93
CA GLY A 41 -9.78 1.14 -11.40
C GLY A 41 -8.66 0.26 -10.85
N ALA A 42 -7.52 0.83 -10.45
CA ALA A 42 -6.50 0.09 -9.72
C ALA A 42 -7.03 -0.42 -8.38
N LYS A 43 -6.86 -1.72 -8.12
CA LYS A 43 -7.31 -2.39 -6.89
C LYS A 43 -6.33 -2.10 -5.76
N LEU A 44 -6.79 -1.38 -4.73
CA LEU A 44 -6.01 -1.09 -3.52
C LEU A 44 -5.55 -2.37 -2.78
N GLY A 45 -6.43 -3.39 -2.77
CA GLY A 45 -6.18 -4.70 -2.14
C GLY A 45 -5.46 -5.72 -3.01
N ALA A 46 -5.00 -5.37 -4.22
CA ALA A 46 -4.17 -6.28 -5.00
C ALA A 46 -2.90 -6.63 -4.21
N LYS A 47 -2.41 -7.86 -4.35
CA LYS A 47 -1.21 -8.36 -3.66
C LYS A 47 -0.17 -8.85 -4.66
N ASN A 48 1.09 -8.48 -4.44
CA ASN A 48 2.21 -9.05 -5.18
C ASN A 48 2.56 -10.46 -4.65
N ARG A 49 3.62 -11.10 -5.18
CA ARG A 49 4.02 -12.46 -4.77
C ARG A 49 4.41 -12.59 -3.30
N LEU A 50 4.71 -11.49 -2.60
CA LEU A 50 5.01 -11.46 -1.17
C LEU A 50 3.78 -11.17 -0.31
N GLY A 51 2.60 -11.04 -0.93
CA GLY A 51 1.37 -10.64 -0.24
C GLY A 51 1.30 -9.14 0.05
N ARG A 52 2.22 -8.32 -0.48
CA ARG A 52 2.25 -6.88 -0.23
C ARG A 52 1.25 -6.16 -1.13
N THR A 53 0.48 -5.26 -0.53
CA THR A 53 -0.39 -4.30 -1.22
C THR A 53 0.37 -3.01 -1.55
N ALA A 54 -0.25 -2.10 -2.30
CA ALA A 54 0.28 -0.76 -2.52
C ALA A 54 0.61 -0.03 -1.21
N LEU A 55 -0.26 -0.14 -0.20
CA LEU A 55 -0.06 0.47 1.11
C LEU A 55 1.19 -0.09 1.81
N HIS A 56 1.41 -1.41 1.78
CA HIS A 56 2.61 -2.01 2.36
C HIS A 56 3.89 -1.44 1.74
N LEU A 57 3.91 -1.23 0.42
CA LEU A 57 5.08 -0.70 -0.28
C LEU A 57 5.30 0.77 0.05
N ALA A 58 4.26 1.61 0.01
CA ALA A 58 4.36 3.02 0.40
C ALA A 58 4.87 3.19 1.84
N VAL A 59 4.40 2.33 2.74
CA VAL A 59 4.82 2.31 4.16
C VAL A 59 6.27 1.85 4.30
N PHE A 60 6.64 0.74 3.67
CA PHE A 60 8.00 0.19 3.75
C PHE A 60 9.06 1.19 3.26
N TRP A 61 8.74 1.94 2.21
CA TRP A 61 9.60 2.97 1.62
C TRP A 61 9.35 4.39 2.17
N LYS A 62 8.48 4.53 3.19
CA LYS A 62 8.27 5.77 3.96
C LYS A 62 7.71 6.94 3.12
N HIS A 63 6.94 6.65 2.08
CA HIS A 63 6.29 7.64 1.23
C HIS A 63 4.99 8.15 1.84
N LEU A 64 5.07 9.07 2.80
CA LEU A 64 3.93 9.58 3.58
C LEU A 64 2.74 10.03 2.72
N GLN A 65 2.98 10.83 1.67
CA GLN A 65 1.90 11.29 0.78
C GLN A 65 1.16 10.15 0.09
N ALA A 66 1.88 9.09 -0.30
CA ALA A 66 1.26 7.90 -0.88
C ALA A 66 0.45 7.13 0.18
N VAL A 67 0.96 7.02 1.40
CA VAL A 67 0.26 6.38 2.53
C VAL A 67 -1.04 7.10 2.84
N GLU A 68 -1.01 8.41 3.06
CA GLU A 68 -2.19 9.22 3.37
C GLU A 68 -3.23 9.11 2.24
N LEU A 69 -2.79 9.21 0.98
CA LEU A 69 -3.68 9.06 -0.16
C LEU A 69 -4.32 7.67 -0.18
N LEU A 70 -3.53 6.60 -0.09
CA LEU A 70 -4.04 5.22 -0.14
C LEU A 70 -5.03 4.94 1.01
N LEU A 71 -4.76 5.43 2.21
CA LEU A 71 -5.67 5.34 3.36
C LEU A 71 -6.97 6.12 3.12
N SER A 72 -6.87 7.36 2.63
CA SER A 72 -8.05 8.19 2.30
C SER A 72 -8.96 7.56 1.23
N ARG A 73 -8.42 6.65 0.41
CA ARG A 73 -9.17 5.91 -0.62
C ARG A 73 -9.68 4.55 -0.15
N GLY A 74 -9.54 4.22 1.14
CA GLY A 74 -10.09 2.99 1.72
C GLY A 74 -9.18 1.78 1.57
N SER A 75 -7.86 1.97 1.50
CA SER A 75 -6.94 0.84 1.66
C SER A 75 -7.13 0.22 3.04
N ASN A 76 -7.25 -1.10 3.10
CA ASN A 76 -7.35 -1.80 4.37
C ASN A 76 -6.00 -1.72 5.12
N VAL A 77 -6.01 -0.96 6.22
CA VAL A 77 -4.85 -0.68 7.08
C VAL A 77 -4.33 -1.92 7.82
N ASN A 78 -5.14 -2.98 7.92
CA ASN A 78 -4.80 -4.24 8.60
C ASN A 78 -4.46 -5.37 7.63
N GLU A 79 -4.36 -5.12 6.31
CA GLU A 79 -3.98 -6.16 5.37
C GLU A 79 -2.68 -6.84 5.79
N LYS A 80 -2.64 -8.16 5.66
CA LYS A 80 -1.45 -8.95 5.99
C LYS A 80 -0.73 -9.40 4.73
N THR A 81 0.60 -9.29 4.76
CA THR A 81 1.50 -9.97 3.83
C THR A 81 1.49 -11.48 4.03
N ASN A 82 2.19 -12.23 3.17
CA ASN A 82 2.31 -13.70 3.31
C ASN A 82 3.02 -14.11 4.62
N ARG A 83 3.76 -13.19 5.27
CA ARG A 83 4.39 -13.41 6.58
C ARG A 83 3.59 -12.80 7.74
N GLY A 84 2.35 -12.39 7.51
CA GLY A 84 1.50 -11.82 8.57
C GLY A 84 1.81 -10.38 8.96
N TYR A 85 2.83 -9.73 8.36
CA TYR A 85 3.09 -8.31 8.62
C TYR A 85 1.94 -7.45 8.09
N THR A 86 1.49 -6.52 8.93
CA THR A 86 0.58 -5.43 8.59
C THR A 86 1.38 -4.17 8.20
N PRO A 87 0.75 -3.15 7.60
CA PRO A 87 1.35 -1.84 7.47
C PRO A 87 1.97 -1.31 8.77
N LEU A 88 1.30 -1.47 9.92
CA LEU A 88 1.83 -1.00 11.19
C LEU A 88 3.13 -1.71 11.59
N HIS A 89 3.25 -3.03 11.38
CA HIS A 89 4.52 -3.74 11.60
C HIS A 89 5.66 -3.15 10.77
N LEU A 90 5.40 -2.81 9.50
CA LEU A 90 6.42 -2.27 8.61
C LEU A 90 6.79 -0.84 9.00
N ALA A 91 5.83 -0.03 9.43
CA ALA A 91 6.06 1.33 9.91
C ALA A 91 6.86 1.36 11.22
N ALA A 92 6.64 0.38 12.10
CA ALA A 92 7.35 0.23 13.37
C ALA A 92 8.77 -0.35 13.24
N ASN A 93 9.20 -0.78 12.05
CA ASN A 93 10.55 -1.29 11.85
C ASN A 93 11.58 -0.16 12.05
N SER A 94 12.35 -0.30 13.12
CA SER A 94 12.95 0.79 13.91
C SER A 94 14.22 1.43 13.34
N SER A 95 14.39 1.44 12.01
CA SER A 95 15.64 1.95 11.41
C SER A 95 15.69 3.46 11.19
N LEU A 96 14.54 4.16 11.16
CA LEU A 96 14.49 5.63 11.07
C LEU A 96 13.24 6.12 11.80
N GLU A 97 13.32 7.28 12.46
CA GLU A 97 12.26 7.98 13.23
C GLU A 97 11.05 8.41 12.36
N TRP A 98 10.41 7.50 11.64
CA TRP A 98 9.30 7.81 10.73
C TRP A 98 7.95 7.92 11.48
N THR A 99 7.89 8.89 12.38
CA THR A 99 6.76 9.07 13.30
C THR A 99 5.48 9.50 12.60
N ASP A 100 5.58 10.30 11.53
CA ASP A 100 4.41 10.78 10.79
C ASP A 100 3.66 9.65 10.08
N GLY A 101 4.40 8.69 9.51
CA GLY A 101 3.80 7.50 8.90
C GLY A 101 3.09 6.60 9.91
N VAL A 102 3.72 6.41 11.08
CA VAL A 102 3.11 5.66 12.19
C VAL A 102 1.83 6.36 12.66
N LYS A 103 1.84 7.69 12.82
CA LYS A 103 0.64 8.47 13.16
C LYS A 103 -0.45 8.35 12.09
N ALA A 104 -0.09 8.45 10.81
CA ALA A 104 -1.06 8.33 9.72
C ALA A 104 -1.78 6.96 9.72
N ILE A 105 -1.05 5.89 10.03
CA ILE A 105 -1.61 4.54 10.19
C ILE A 105 -2.45 4.44 11.47
N MET A 106 -1.96 4.94 12.60
CA MET A 106 -2.68 4.88 13.88
C MET A 106 -3.95 5.74 13.93
N ASN A 107 -4.02 6.80 13.13
CA ASN A 107 -5.21 7.64 13.00
C ASN A 107 -6.36 6.95 12.26
N GLN A 108 -6.16 5.74 11.71
CA GLN A 108 -7.24 4.96 11.12
C GLN A 108 -8.06 4.28 12.22
N SER A 109 -9.36 4.53 12.26
CA SER A 109 -10.27 4.04 13.33
C SER A 109 -10.31 2.52 13.48
N ALA A 110 -9.98 1.77 12.42
CA ALA A 110 -10.01 0.31 12.42
C ALA A 110 -8.64 -0.35 12.67
N VAL A 111 -7.57 0.41 12.93
CA VAL A 111 -6.21 -0.14 13.02
C VAL A 111 -6.05 -1.11 14.19
N GLU A 112 -5.54 -2.31 13.89
CA GLU A 112 -5.10 -3.25 14.91
C GLU A 112 -3.68 -2.87 15.35
N VAL A 113 -3.51 -2.54 16.65
CA VAL A 113 -2.22 -2.08 17.19
C VAL A 113 -1.26 -3.23 17.50
N ASN A 114 -1.78 -4.41 17.88
CA ASN A 114 -0.98 -5.58 18.19
C ASN A 114 -1.37 -6.83 17.38
N PRO A 115 -1.35 -6.76 16.04
CA PRO A 115 -1.60 -7.92 15.20
C PRO A 115 -0.40 -8.86 15.31
N ARG A 116 -0.62 -10.15 15.61
CA ARG A 116 0.47 -11.14 15.53
C ARG A 116 0.82 -11.44 14.08
N ASN A 117 2.11 -11.48 13.78
CA ASN A 117 2.62 -12.02 12.53
C ASN A 117 3.02 -13.50 12.72
N VAL A 118 3.66 -14.12 11.73
CA VAL A 118 4.04 -15.55 11.82
C VAL A 118 5.11 -15.87 12.87
N TYR A 119 5.74 -14.85 13.46
CA TYR A 119 6.80 -14.98 14.46
C TYR A 119 6.32 -14.77 15.91
N GLY A 120 5.03 -14.48 16.12
CA GLY A 120 4.45 -14.18 17.44
C GLY A 120 4.23 -12.70 17.66
#